data_AF-A0A0K1QFI7-F1
#
_entry.id   AF-A0A0K1QFI7-F1
#
_cell.length_a   1.000
_cell.length_b   1.000
_cell.length_c   1.000
_cell.angle_alpha   90.00
_cell.angle_beta   90.00
_cell.angle_gamma   90.00
#
_symmetry.space_group_name_H-M   'P 1'
#
loop_
_entity.id
_entity.type
_entity.pdbx_description
1 polymer ?
#
loop_
_entity_poly.entity_id
_entity_poly.type
_entity_poly.pdbx_seq_one_letter_code
_entity_poly.pdbx_strand_id
1 'polypeptide(L)' 'MRWEYKRLEFGIAEVASQVFQDELDAAGREGWELVATIQHARHGYSQQVHLVFKRSAVAKGIEPGPLRVARSASRAR' A
#
# COMPACT_ATOMS: atom_id res chain seq x y z
N MET A 1 0.08 -8.53 -20.70
CA MET A 1 -0.25 -7.42 -19.78
C MET A 1 1.00 -7.13 -18.95
N ARG A 2 1.55 -5.92 -19.02
CA ARG A 2 2.81 -5.56 -18.34
C ARG A 2 2.49 -4.90 -16.99
N TRP A 3 3.17 -5.32 -15.93
CA TRP A 3 3.01 -4.80 -14.58
C TRP A 3 4.20 -3.94 -14.18
N GLU A 4 3.92 -2.88 -13.43
CA GLU A 4 4.90 -2.06 -12.74
C GLU A 4 4.84 -2.37 -11.25
N TYR A 5 5.97 -2.27 -10.55
CA TYR A 5 6.07 -2.50 -9.11
C TYR A 5 6.78 -1.35 -8.44
N LYS A 6 6.32 -0.99 -7.24
CA LYS A 6 6.94 0.02 -6.36
C LYS A 6 7.07 -0.57 -4.96
N ARG A 7 8.15 -0.22 -4.26
CA ARG A 7 8.37 -0.57 -2.85
C ARG A 7 8.46 0.69 -2.01
N LEU A 8 7.75 0.71 -0.89
CA LEU A 8 7.95 1.67 0.19
C LEU A 8 8.49 0.95 1.42
N GLU A 9 9.29 1.66 2.22
CA GLU A 9 9.96 1.13 3.39
C GLU A 9 9.74 2.09 4.55
N PHE A 10 9.26 1.56 5.67
CA PHE A 10 8.96 2.33 6.87
C PHE A 10 9.52 1.64 8.10
N GLY A 11 9.85 2.42 9.13
CA GLY A 11 10.00 1.89 10.48
C GLY A 11 8.65 1.41 11.02
N ILE A 12 8.63 0.35 11.82
CA ILE A 12 7.39 -0.20 12.40
C ILE A 12 6.70 0.84 13.29
N ALA A 13 7.47 1.70 13.96
CA ALA A 13 6.96 2.78 14.79
C ALA A 13 6.25 3.86 13.94
N GLU A 14 6.63 3.99 12.66
CA GLU A 14 6.07 4.98 11.74
C GLU A 14 4.76 4.51 11.10
N VAL A 15 4.42 3.22 11.19
CA VAL A 15 3.16 2.67 10.65
C VAL A 15 1.92 3.31 11.29
N ALA A 16 2.05 3.77 12.54
CA ALA A 16 0.99 4.50 13.24
C ALA A 16 0.99 6.01 12.95
N SER A 17 1.95 6.51 12.18
CA SER A 17 2.07 7.94 11.88
C SER A 17 1.10 8.38 10.78
N GLN A 18 0.74 9.66 10.81
CA GLN A 18 -0.03 10.29 9.72
C GLN A 18 0.73 10.22 8.38
N VAL A 19 2.06 10.34 8.42
CA VAL A 19 2.92 10.26 7.23
C VAL A 19 2.75 8.93 6.50
N PHE A 20 2.62 7.83 7.24
CA PHE A 20 2.37 6.51 6.65
C PHE A 20 1.01 6.46 5.94
N GLN A 21 -0.04 7.03 6.54
CA GLN A 21 -1.36 7.10 5.91
C GLN A 21 -1.34 7.97 4.64
N ASP A 22 -0.65 9.11 4.69
CA ASP A 22 -0.56 10.03 3.56
C ASP A 22 0.15 9.37 2.37
N GLU A 23 1.19 8.58 2.61
CA GLU A 23 1.90 7.81 1.57
C GLU A 23 1.03 6.70 0.96
N LEU A 24 0.23 6.00 1.78
CA LEU A 24 -0.73 5.01 1.29
C LEU A 24 -1.80 5.65 0.40
N ASP A 25 -2.35 6.78 0.83
CA ASP A 25 -3.33 7.53 0.08
C ASP A 25 -2.75 8.08 -1.23
N ALA A 26 -1.53 8.61 -1.20
CA ALA A 26 -0.82 9.07 -2.39
C ALA A 26 -0.61 7.92 -3.38
N ALA A 27 -0.15 6.75 -2.90
CA ALA A 27 -0.01 5.56 -3.73
C ALA A 27 -1.35 5.13 -4.35
N GLY A 28 -2.43 5.13 -3.57
CA GLY A 28 -3.77 4.83 -4.06
C GLY A 28 -4.26 5.80 -5.14
N ARG A 29 -4.03 7.11 -4.96
CA ARG A 29 -4.36 8.16 -5.96
C ARG A 29 -3.56 8.01 -7.25
N GLU A 30 -2.32 7.56 -7.17
CA GLU A 30 -1.49 7.22 -8.33
C GLU A 30 -1.90 5.91 -9.03
N GLY A 31 -2.91 5.21 -8.50
CA GLY A 31 -3.41 3.93 -9.03
C GLY A 31 -2.56 2.73 -8.65
N TRP A 32 -1.73 2.84 -7.60
CA TRP A 32 -1.00 1.69 -7.06
C TRP A 32 -1.90 0.85 -6.14
N GLU A 33 -1.85 -0.46 -6.33
CA GLU A 33 -2.55 -1.45 -5.50
C GLU A 33 -1.54 -2.11 -4.56
N LEU A 34 -1.79 -2.07 -3.25
CA LEU A 34 -0.97 -2.77 -2.26
C LEU A 34 -1.17 -4.29 -2.41
N VAL A 35 -0.06 -5.03 -2.53
CA VAL A 35 -0.10 -6.49 -2.73
C VAL A 35 0.57 -7.29 -1.65
N ALA A 36 1.56 -6.73 -0.95
CA ALA A 36 2.22 -7.41 0.14
C ALA A 36 2.76 -6.43 1.18
N THR A 37 2.70 -6.85 2.43
CA THR A 37 3.35 -6.19 3.57
C THR A 37 4.34 -7.18 4.18
N ILE A 38 5.63 -6.90 4.05
CA ILE A 38 6.70 -7.79 4.50
C ILE A 38 7.34 -7.15 5.73
N GLN A 39 7.16 -7.78 6.88
CA GLN A 39 7.89 -7.40 8.08
C GLN A 39 9.32 -7.91 7.95
N HIS A 40 10.28 -7.00 7.95
CA HIS A 40 11.69 -7.33 7.90
C HIS A 40 12.27 -7.23 9.31
N ALA A 41 12.27 -8.36 10.02
CA ALA A 41 12.89 -8.50 11.34
C ALA A 41 14.27 -9.14 11.19
N ARG A 42 15.33 -8.33 11.15
CA ARG A 42 16.72 -8.82 11.21
C ARG A 42 17.16 -8.84 12.67
N HIS A 43 17.64 -10.01 13.14
CA HIS A 43 18.07 -10.28 14.52
C HIS A 43 18.72 -9.07 15.19
N GLY A 44 18.04 -8.54 16.22
CA GLY A 44 18.55 -7.49 17.11
C GLY A 44 17.73 -6.20 17.09
N TYR A 45 17.58 -5.53 15.94
CA TYR A 45 17.10 -4.14 15.93
C TYR A 45 16.40 -3.67 14.64
N SER A 46 16.26 -4.52 13.62
CA SER A 46 15.58 -4.07 12.38
C SER A 46 14.08 -4.24 12.56
N GLN A 47 13.38 -3.12 12.74
CA GLN A 47 11.93 -3.03 12.83
C GLN A 47 11.39 -2.35 11.58
N GLN A 48 11.59 -2.95 10.41
CA GLN A 48 11.16 -2.35 9.14
C GLN A 48 9.96 -3.08 8.56
N VAL A 49 9.10 -2.33 7.89
CA VAL A 49 7.97 -2.85 7.13
C VAL A 49 8.14 -2.42 5.68
N HIS A 50 8.20 -3.41 4.79
CA HIS A 50 8.25 -3.19 3.35
C HIS A 50 6.85 -3.36 2.77
N LEU A 51 6.37 -2.34 2.09
CA LEU A 51 5.13 -2.38 1.33
C LEU A 51 5.44 -2.56 -0.14
N VAL A 52 4.83 -3.55 -0.77
CA VAL A 52 4.96 -3.80 -2.20
C VAL A 52 3.63 -3.46 -2.88
N PHE A 53 3.72 -2.62 -3.90
CA PHE A 53 2.59 -2.24 -4.72
C PHE A 53 2.77 -2.72 -6.15
N LYS A 54 1.65 -2.96 -6.84
CA LYS A 54 1.62 -3.18 -8.29
C LYS A 54 0.70 -2.17 -8.96
N ARG A 55 0.95 -1.90 -10.24
CA ARG A 55 0.02 -1.18 -11.12
C ARG A 55 0.12 -1.73 -12.53
N SER A 56 -1.00 -1.75 -13.26
CA SER A 56 -0.99 -2.11 -14.68
C SER A 56 -0.28 -1.01 -15.47
N ALA A 57 0.71 -1.36 -16.29
CA ALA A 57 1.43 -0.39 -17.13
C ALA A 57 0.51 0.29 -18.17
N VAL A 58 -0.66 -0.31 -18.44
CA VAL A 58 -1.70 0.24 -19.34
C VAL A 58 -2.53 1.33 -18.65
N ALA A 59 -2.60 1.31 -17.31
CA ALA A 59 -3.40 2.26 -16.53
C ALA A 59 -2.79 3.67 -16.44
N LYS A 60 -1.60 3.91 -16.99
CA LYS A 60 -0.92 5.22 -16.95
C LYS A 60 -1.62 6.32 -17.78
N GLY A 61 -2.77 6.02 -18.39
CA GLY A 61 -3.63 6.96 -19.13
C GLY A 61 -5.12 6.87 -18.79
N ILE A 62 -5.51 6.20 -17.70
CA ILE A 62 -6.90 6.12 -17.26
C ILE A 62 -6.99 6.87 -15.93
N GLU A 63 -7.70 8.00 -15.92
CA GLU A 63 -7.95 8.76 -14.70
C GLU A 63 -8.51 7.83 -13.60
N PRO A 64 -8.01 7.91 -12.35
CA PRO A 64 -8.46 7.04 -11.29
C PRO A 64 -9.95 7.29 -11.03
N GLY A 65 -10.79 6.35 -11.47
CA GLY A 65 -12.20 6.30 -11.07
C GLY A 65 -12.33 6.19 -9.55
N PRO A 66 -13.43 6.67 -8.96
CA PRO A 66 -13.55 6.81 -7.51
C PRO A 66 -13.31 5.47 -6.80
N LEU A 67 -12.38 5.47 -5.85
CA LEU A 67 -12.05 4.36 -4.97
C LEU A 67 -13.34 3.82 -4.34
N ARG A 68 -13.84 2.69 -4.84
CA ARG A 68 -14.95 1.96 -4.19
C ARG A 68 -14.38 1.27 -2.97
N VAL A 69 -14.44 1.96 -1.83
CA VAL A 69 -14.25 1.34 -0.51
C VAL A 69 -15.33 0.29 -0.33
N ALA A 70 -14.97 -0.99 -0.50
CA ALA A 70 -15.84 -2.10 -0.17
C ALA A 70 -16.05 -2.10 1.35
N ARG A 71 -17.16 -1.54 1.82
CA ARG A 71 -17.58 -1.66 3.21
C ARG A 71 -17.95 -3.12 3.47
N SER A 72 -17.05 -3.85 4.12
CA SER A 72 -17.36 -5.16 4.70
C SER A 72 -18.43 -4.98 5.78
N ALA A 73 -19.68 -5.34 5.46
CA ALA A 73 -20.75 -5.39 6.44
C ALA A 73 -20.45 -6.53 7.44
N SER A 74 -20.01 -6.16 8.66
CA SER A 74 -19.89 -7.10 9.76
C SER A 74 -21.29 -7.46 10.25
N ARG A 75 -21.71 -8.70 9.99
CA ARG A 75 -22.99 -9.26 10.42
C ARG A 75 -22.83 -9.73 11.87
N ALA A 76 -23.26 -8.90 12.82
CA ALA A 76 -23.39 -9.30 14.22
C ALA A 76 -24.45 -10.41 14.36
N ARG A 77 -24.15 -11.42 15.18
CA ARG A 77 -25.13 -12.37 15.71
C ARG A 77 -25.38 -12.04 17.17
#